data_AF-A0A9E8CK45-F1
#
_entry.id   AF-A0A9E8CK45-F1
#
_cell.length_a   1.000
_cell.length_b   1.000
_cell.length_c   1.000
_cell.angle_alpha   90.00
_cell.angle_beta   90.00
_cell.angle_gamma   90.00
#
_symmetry.space_group_name_H-M   'P 1'
#
loop_
_entity.id
_entity.type
_entity.pdbx_description
1 polymer ?
#
loop_
_entity_poly.entity_id
_entity_poly.type
_entity_poly.pdbx_seq_one_letter_code
_entity_poly.pdbx_strand_id
1 'polypeptide(L)'
;MPRFFILLPALALGACAYHTSRSSMVVMTDAKSVVENCTKLGEIDGQDSVQSIMTIDKTRDSVITRMKLRAAEMDGTHVFAAVADIKWKGPDTKGTVYKCKP
;
A
#
# COMPACT_ATOMS: atom_id res chain seq x y z
N MET A 1 -2.56 35.09 -29.03
CA MET A 1 -2.86 34.30 -27.81
C MET A 1 -2.23 32.91 -27.95
N PRO A 2 -1.11 32.64 -27.26
CA PRO A 2 -0.84 31.27 -26.80
C PRO A 2 -0.06 31.29 -25.48
N ARG A 3 -0.74 31.39 -24.34
CA ARG A 3 -0.08 31.42 -23.02
C ARG A 3 -0.67 30.42 -22.00
N PHE A 4 -1.56 29.54 -22.47
CA PHE A 4 -2.21 28.53 -21.65
C PHE A 4 -1.64 27.11 -21.81
N PHE A 5 -0.84 26.85 -22.85
CA PHE A 5 -0.30 25.51 -23.13
C PHE A 5 0.89 25.10 -22.25
N ILE A 6 1.50 26.02 -21.51
CA ILE A 6 2.66 25.74 -20.65
C ILE A 6 2.23 25.25 -19.26
N LEU A 7 0.95 25.37 -18.89
CA LEU A 7 0.45 24.96 -17.57
C LEU A 7 -0.03 23.50 -17.51
N LEU A 8 -0.24 22.84 -18.65
CA LEU A 8 -0.68 21.44 -18.71
C LEU A 8 0.37 20.44 -18.16
N PRO A 9 1.68 20.56 -18.46
CA PRO A 9 2.68 19.62 -17.96
C PRO A 9 2.85 19.66 -16.44
N ALA A 10 2.61 20.82 -15.82
CA ALA A 10 2.77 20.99 -14.37
C ALA A 10 1.72 20.22 -13.55
N LEU A 11 0.51 20.01 -14.09
CA LEU A 11 -0.52 19.20 -13.44
C LEU A 11 -0.21 17.70 -13.46
N ALA A 12 0.51 17.21 -14.49
CA ALA A 12 0.88 15.79 -14.60
C ALA A 12 1.97 15.37 -13.58
N LEU A 13 2.81 16.31 -13.14
CA LEU A 13 3.86 16.06 -12.13
C LEU A 13 3.31 15.99 -10.70
N GLY A 14 2.04 16.36 -10.47
CA GLY A 14 1.38 16.27 -9.16
C GLY A 14 0.85 14.88 -8.80
N ALA A 15 0.90 13.91 -9.73
CA ALA A 15 0.40 12.55 -9.54
C ALA A 15 1.46 11.57 -9.01
N CYS A 16 2.45 12.05 -8.23
CA CYS A 16 3.28 11.13 -7.47
C CYS A 16 2.35 10.27 -6.58
N ALA A 17 2.72 9.01 -6.35
CA ALA A 17 1.97 8.06 -5.55
C ALA A 17 1.91 8.49 -4.07
N TYR A 18 1.16 9.55 -3.80
CA TYR A 18 0.93 10.09 -2.47
C TYR A 18 -0.06 9.18 -1.76
N HIS A 19 0.14 9.04 -0.44
CA HIS A 19 -0.85 8.46 0.45
C HIS A 19 -2.22 9.06 0.16
N THR A 20 -3.12 8.28 -0.43
CA THR A 20 -4.50 8.70 -0.59
C THR A 20 -5.21 8.55 0.76
N SER A 21 -6.29 9.29 0.99
CA SER A 21 -7.12 9.10 2.20
C SER A 21 -7.50 7.62 2.41
N ARG A 22 -7.69 6.88 1.31
CA ARG A 22 -7.98 5.43 1.34
C ARG A 22 -6.82 4.60 1.85
N SER A 23 -5.57 4.85 1.43
CA SER A 23 -4.41 4.09 1.91
C SER A 23 -3.99 4.43 3.34
N SER A 24 -4.30 5.64 3.83
CA SER A 24 -4.05 6.03 5.22
C SER A 24 -4.99 5.33 6.22
N MET A 25 -6.19 4.95 5.79
CA MET A 25 -7.17 4.22 6.61
C MET A 25 -6.84 2.72 6.74
N VAL A 26 -5.98 2.19 5.87
CA VAL A 26 -5.60 0.78 5.91
C VAL A 26 -4.73 0.50 7.14
N VAL A 27 -5.22 -0.39 7.99
CA VAL A 27 -4.54 -0.86 9.20
C VAL A 27 -3.66 -2.06 8.86
N MET A 28 -2.40 -2.00 9.30
CA MET A 28 -1.46 -3.12 9.21
C MET A 28 -1.47 -3.89 10.51
N THR A 29 -1.53 -5.21 10.43
CA THR A 29 -1.52 -6.06 11.62
C THR A 29 -0.83 -7.40 11.34
N ASP A 30 -0.17 -7.95 12.34
CA ASP A 30 0.37 -9.30 12.42
C ASP A 30 -0.50 -10.21 13.31
N ALA A 31 -1.55 -9.64 13.92
CA ALA A 31 -2.45 -10.34 14.83
C ALA A 31 -3.68 -10.86 14.08
N LYS A 32 -3.82 -12.19 13.99
CA LYS A 32 -4.96 -12.82 13.33
C LYS A 32 -6.30 -12.47 13.97
N SER A 33 -6.33 -12.25 15.28
CA SER A 33 -7.53 -11.86 16.04
C SER A 33 -8.19 -10.57 15.55
N VAL A 34 -7.42 -9.66 14.93
CA VAL A 34 -7.94 -8.40 14.40
C VAL A 34 -8.74 -8.61 13.10
N VAL A 35 -8.40 -9.64 12.32
CA VAL A 35 -8.99 -9.92 11.00
C VAL A 35 -9.96 -11.11 11.00
N GLU A 36 -10.15 -11.79 12.13
CA GLU A 36 -10.95 -13.01 12.26
C GLU A 36 -12.40 -12.85 11.79
N ASN A 37 -13.02 -11.69 12.02
CA ASN A 37 -14.39 -11.40 11.63
C ASN A 37 -14.51 -10.66 10.29
N CYS A 38 -13.40 -10.54 9.55
CA CYS A 38 -13.34 -9.73 8.34
C CYS A 38 -13.39 -10.60 7.07
N THR A 39 -13.90 -10.02 5.98
CA THR A 39 -13.95 -10.72 4.70
C THR A 39 -12.59 -10.68 4.02
N LYS A 40 -12.01 -11.85 3.70
CA LYS A 40 -10.78 -11.95 2.90
C LYS A 40 -11.07 -11.47 1.48
N LEU A 41 -10.31 -10.49 1.00
CA LEU A 41 -10.41 -9.95 -0.35
C LEU A 41 -9.37 -10.56 -1.30
N GLY A 42 -8.18 -10.89 -0.80
CA GLY A 42 -7.12 -11.50 -1.60
C GLY A 42 -5.74 -11.34 -0.98
N GLU A 43 -4.72 -11.74 -1.73
CA GLU A 43 -3.32 -11.66 -1.32
C GLU A 43 -2.58 -10.60 -2.15
N ILE A 44 -1.66 -9.89 -1.50
CA ILE A 44 -0.85 -8.84 -2.08
C ILE A 44 0.63 -9.05 -1.73
N ASP A 45 1.52 -8.56 -2.58
CA ASP A 45 2.95 -8.52 -2.31
C ASP A 45 3.46 -7.07 -2.36
N GLY A 46 4.08 -6.63 -1.27
CA GLY A 46 4.69 -5.31 -1.13
C GLY A 46 5.99 -5.14 -1.91
N GLN A 47 6.54 -6.19 -2.53
CA GLN A 47 7.68 -6.12 -3.47
C GLN A 47 7.24 -6.17 -4.94
N ASP A 48 5.97 -6.49 -5.23
CA ASP A 48 5.48 -6.61 -6.60
C ASP A 48 5.14 -5.23 -7.19
N SER A 49 6.19 -4.58 -7.69
CA SER A 49 6.09 -3.31 -8.41
C SER A 49 6.72 -3.42 -9.79
N VAL A 50 6.06 -2.80 -10.76
CA VAL A 50 6.45 -2.75 -12.19
C VAL A 50 7.76 -1.97 -12.42
N GLN A 51 8.35 -1.38 -11.37
CA GLN A 51 9.56 -0.58 -11.42
C GLN A 51 10.79 -1.43 -11.04
N SER A 52 11.09 -2.44 -11.86
CA SER A 52 12.24 -3.35 -11.71
C SER A 52 13.62 -2.68 -11.81
N ILE A 53 13.68 -1.39 -12.15
CA ILE A 53 14.91 -0.65 -12.43
C ILE A 53 15.40 0.16 -11.21
N MET A 54 14.53 0.45 -10.23
CA MET A 54 14.99 1.10 -8.99
C MET A 54 15.39 0.05 -7.98
N THR A 55 16.51 0.26 -7.29
CA THR A 55 16.81 -0.42 -6.02
C THR A 55 15.73 0.01 -5.04
N ILE A 56 14.63 -0.74 -5.00
CA ILE A 56 13.52 -0.48 -4.12
C ILE A 56 14.05 -0.65 -2.71
N ASP A 57 14.04 0.45 -1.96
CA ASP A 57 14.33 0.40 -0.54
C ASP A 57 13.43 -0.67 0.10
N LYS A 58 14.05 -1.62 0.79
CA LYS A 58 13.37 -2.72 1.48
C LYS A 58 13.12 -2.40 2.94
N THR A 59 13.22 -1.12 3.32
CA THR A 59 12.77 -0.65 4.63
C THR A 59 11.33 -1.08 4.91
N ARG A 60 11.08 -1.41 6.17
CA ARG A 60 9.75 -1.81 6.65
C ARG A 60 8.67 -0.82 6.22
N ASP A 61 8.96 0.47 6.35
CA ASP A 61 7.98 1.53 6.08
C ASP A 61 7.64 1.65 4.59
N SER A 62 8.59 1.41 3.68
CA SER A 62 8.32 1.43 2.24
C SER A 62 7.47 0.23 1.80
N VAL A 63 7.72 -0.96 2.36
CA VAL A 63 6.90 -2.16 2.12
C VAL A 63 5.49 -1.96 2.67
N ILE A 64 5.37 -1.44 3.90
CA ILE A 64 4.08 -1.11 4.52
C ILE A 64 3.30 -0.13 3.64
N THR A 65 3.96 0.93 3.17
CA THR A 65 3.31 1.95 2.34
C THR A 65 2.76 1.34 1.05
N ARG A 66 3.56 0.52 0.35
CA ARG A 66 3.13 -0.16 -0.89
C ARG A 66 1.95 -1.09 -0.65
N MET A 67 2.00 -1.90 0.40
CA MET A 67 0.89 -2.80 0.75
C MET A 67 -0.39 -2.03 1.11
N LYS A 68 -0.29 -0.90 1.83
CA LYS A 68 -1.46 -0.05 2.12
C LYS A 68 -2.08 0.54 0.86
N LEU A 69 -1.26 0.93 -0.12
CA LEU A 69 -1.75 1.38 -1.41
C LEU A 69 -2.49 0.26 -2.16
N ARG A 70 -1.90 -0.93 -2.27
CA ARG A 70 -2.54 -2.10 -2.90
C ARG A 70 -3.83 -2.51 -2.22
N ALA A 71 -3.84 -2.52 -0.89
CA ALA A 71 -5.05 -2.85 -0.13
C ALA A 71 -6.16 -1.81 -0.36
N ALA A 72 -5.81 -0.53 -0.45
CA ALA A 72 -6.77 0.53 -0.76
C ALA A 72 -7.30 0.44 -2.21
N GLU A 73 -6.49 -0.01 -3.17
CA GLU A 73 -6.95 -0.32 -4.54
C GLU A 73 -7.99 -1.45 -4.55
N MET A 74 -7.88 -2.40 -3.61
CA MET A 74 -8.81 -3.52 -3.44
C MET A 74 -10.02 -3.19 -2.54
N ASP A 75 -10.19 -1.94 -2.11
CA ASP A 75 -11.23 -1.54 -1.15
C ASP A 75 -11.15 -2.29 0.20
N GLY A 76 -9.93 -2.66 0.59
CA GLY A 76 -9.60 -3.28 1.87
C GLY A 76 -9.39 -2.27 2.98
N THR A 77 -9.66 -2.69 4.22
CA THR A 77 -9.47 -1.87 5.42
C THR A 77 -8.33 -2.38 6.30
N HIS A 78 -8.00 -3.67 6.23
CA HIS A 78 -6.95 -4.29 7.02
C HIS A 78 -6.03 -5.13 6.13
N VAL A 79 -4.76 -5.18 6.48
CA VAL A 79 -3.77 -6.04 5.86
C VAL A 79 -3.10 -6.86 6.95
N PHE A 80 -3.22 -8.17 6.84
CA PHE A 80 -2.50 -9.12 7.67
C PHE A 80 -1.16 -9.46 7.00
N ALA A 81 -0.04 -9.07 7.59
CA ALA A 81 1.27 -9.31 7.01
C ALA A 81 2.37 -9.36 8.09
N ALA A 82 3.40 -10.18 7.87
CA ALA A 82 4.54 -10.30 8.78
C ALA A 82 5.34 -8.99 8.93
N VAL A 83 5.27 -8.10 7.92
CA VAL A 83 5.91 -6.77 7.96
C VAL A 83 5.33 -5.83 9.03
N ALA A 84 4.13 -6.14 9.54
CA ALA A 84 3.51 -5.37 10.61
C ALA A 84 4.18 -5.64 11.99
N ASP A 85 4.90 -6.76 12.15
CA ASP A 85 5.68 -7.04 13.35
C ASP A 85 6.90 -6.09 13.41
N ILE A 86 7.10 -5.45 14.56
CA ILE A 86 8.26 -4.59 14.82
C ILE A 86 9.59 -5.37 14.73
N LYS A 87 9.57 -6.70 14.93
CA LYS A 87 10.73 -7.59 14.85
C LYS A 87 11.00 -8.11 13.43
N TRP A 88 10.23 -7.67 12.44
CA TRP A 88 10.38 -8.11 11.06
C TRP A 88 11.78 -7.84 10.50
N LYS A 89 12.37 -8.85 9.84
CA LYS A 89 13.77 -8.84 9.35
C LYS A 89 13.92 -8.79 7.82
N GLY A 90 12.85 -8.52 7.08
CA GLY A 90 12.95 -8.31 5.63
C GLY A 90 12.57 -9.43 4.65
N PRO A 91 12.40 -10.72 5.01
CA PRO A 91 12.22 -11.75 3.98
C PRO A 91 10.78 -11.85 3.45
N ASP A 92 9.79 -11.57 4.29
CA ASP A 92 8.38 -11.76 3.93
C ASP A 92 7.69 -10.41 3.68
N THR A 93 7.34 -10.16 2.42
CA THR A 93 6.58 -8.99 1.98
C THR A 93 5.24 -9.37 1.40
N LYS A 94 4.71 -10.54 1.75
CA LYS A 94 3.36 -10.93 1.37
C LYS A 94 2.39 -10.59 2.48
N GLY A 95 1.15 -10.31 2.10
CA GLY A 95 0.08 -9.97 3.01
C GLY A 95 -1.27 -10.39 2.46
N THR A 96 -2.23 -10.58 3.34
CA THR A 96 -3.62 -10.83 2.97
C THR A 96 -4.46 -9.59 3.28
N VAL A 97 -5.22 -9.13 2.30
CA VAL A 97 -6.12 -7.99 2.42
C VAL A 97 -7.47 -8.46 2.94
N TYR A 98 -8.00 -7.74 3.93
CA TYR A 98 -9.30 -7.96 4.53
C TYR A 98 -10.16 -6.70 4.48
N LYS A 99 -11.46 -6.90 4.35
CA LYS A 99 -12.48 -5.88 4.53
C LYS A 99 -13.24 -6.15 5.81
N CYS A 100 -12.90 -5.38 6.83
CA CYS A 100 -13.63 -5.32 8.09
C CYS A 100 -14.75 -4.28 7.97
N LYS A 101 -15.94 -4.63 8.45
CA LYS A 101 -17.00 -3.64 8.69
C LYS A 101 -16.69 -2.93 10.02
N PRO A 102 -16.85 -1.61 10.10
CA PRO A 102 -16.73 -0.88 11.37
C PRO A 102 -17.78 -1.35 12.38
#